data_AF-A0A4R4LBB2-F1
#
_entry.id   AF-A0A4R4LBB2-F1
#
_cell.length_a   1.000
_cell.length_b   1.000
_cell.length_c   1.000
_cell.angle_alpha   90.00
_cell.angle_beta   90.00
_cell.angle_gamma   90.00
#
_symmetry.space_group_name_H-M   'P 1'
#
loop_
_entity.id
_entity.type
_entity.pdbx_description
1 polymer ?
#
loop_
_entity_poly.entity_id
_entity_poly.type
_entity_poly.pdbx_seq_one_letter_code
_entity_poly.pdbx_strand_id
1 'polypeptide(L)'
;MSADMLHIDVGAYALGLLEAPDRRAFEAHLPGCVACQAELGELRGIAETLDGIGPIAEPADAPAAPPPPEPAVVSDLLRQRIRRERRHRSTRALAAAAAGVVLLGGAVGTGYTLGADRGGTAASADADGGTAALLRDGQRLSATDAGSGVTGTVAMQDKAWGSRIALELTKVRGPLECELVAVDRAGRAHTVAGWAVPAAGYGLPGSAQPRLALQGGTALRPGEISRFEVRTTGRAAGGARTLLTVPA
;
A
#
# COMPACT_ATOMS: atom_id res chain seq x y z
N MET A 1 -12.26 23.22 11.31
CA MET A 1 -11.11 22.31 11.21
C MET A 1 -11.18 21.35 12.38
N SER A 2 -10.88 20.06 12.17
CA SER A 2 -10.84 19.06 13.25
C SER A 2 -9.61 19.30 14.14
N ALA A 3 -9.69 18.96 15.43
CA ALA A 3 -8.58 19.13 16.38
C ALA A 3 -7.27 18.50 15.88
N ASP A 4 -7.35 17.34 15.23
CA ASP A 4 -6.22 16.62 14.63
C ASP A 4 -5.45 17.43 13.58
N MET A 5 -6.15 18.26 12.78
CA MET A 5 -5.47 19.10 11.78
C MET A 5 -4.70 20.26 12.43
N LEU A 6 -5.21 20.79 13.56
CA LEU A 6 -4.54 21.89 14.28
C LEU A 6 -3.23 21.45 14.93
N HIS A 7 -3.05 20.18 15.27
CA HIS A 7 -1.79 19.66 15.77
C HIS A 7 -0.71 19.56 14.68
N ILE A 8 -1.09 19.31 13.43
CA ILE A 8 -0.17 19.25 12.29
C ILE A 8 0.35 20.66 11.91
N ASP A 9 -0.41 21.71 12.26
CA ASP A 9 -0.12 23.10 11.89
C ASP A 9 1.01 23.75 12.71
N VAL A 10 1.50 23.12 13.78
CA VAL A 10 2.52 23.69 14.68
C VAL A 10 3.86 23.99 13.97
N GLY A 11 4.30 23.11 13.06
CA GLY A 11 5.51 23.33 12.27
C GLY A 11 5.36 24.46 11.26
N ALA A 12 4.22 24.51 10.57
CA ALA A 12 3.92 25.59 9.64
C ALA A 12 3.78 26.95 10.37
N TYR A 13 3.21 26.95 11.57
CA TYR A 13 3.12 28.13 12.42
C TYR A 13 4.52 28.61 12.87
N ALA A 14 5.39 27.69 13.33
CA ALA A 14 6.74 28.01 13.76
C ALA A 14 7.61 28.64 12.65
N LEU A 15 7.41 28.21 11.40
CA LEU A 15 8.10 28.71 10.22
C LEU A 15 7.39 29.90 9.53
N GLY A 16 6.26 30.37 10.08
CA GLY A 16 5.51 31.50 9.51
C GLY A 16 4.80 31.20 8.18
N LEU A 17 4.55 29.94 7.87
CA LEU A 17 3.98 29.48 6.59
C LEU A 17 2.45 29.44 6.56
N LEU A 18 1.78 29.63 7.70
CA LEU A 18 0.31 29.62 7.77
C LEU A 18 -0.32 30.90 7.22
N GLU A 19 -1.40 30.73 6.46
CA GLU A 19 -2.23 31.84 6.00
C GLU A 19 -2.99 32.49 7.17
N ALA A 20 -3.43 33.74 6.98
CA ALA A 20 -4.11 34.53 8.02
C ALA A 20 -5.36 33.88 8.68
N PRO A 21 -6.22 33.10 7.99
CA PRO A 21 -7.32 32.40 8.68
C PRO A 21 -6.81 31.25 9.56
N ASP A 22 -5.87 30.45 9.06
CA ASP A 22 -5.37 29.26 9.75
C ASP A 22 -4.48 29.64 10.93
N ARG A 23 -3.64 30.67 10.77
CA ARG A 23 -2.85 31.24 11.88
C ARG A 23 -3.74 31.65 13.06
N ARG A 24 -4.86 32.36 12.80
CA ARG A 24 -5.80 32.77 13.85
C ARG A 24 -6.49 31.59 14.52
N ALA A 25 -6.84 30.56 13.75
CA ALA A 25 -7.44 29.34 14.28
C ALA A 25 -6.46 28.58 15.19
N PHE A 26 -5.19 28.50 14.79
CA PHE A 26 -4.12 27.89 15.57
C PHE A 26 -3.80 28.69 16.84
N GLU A 27 -3.70 30.02 16.76
CA GLU A 27 -3.50 30.91 17.91
C GLU A 27 -4.63 30.81 18.93
N ALA A 28 -5.88 30.59 18.50
CA ALA A 28 -7.00 30.37 19.40
C ALA A 28 -6.94 29.01 20.11
N HIS A 29 -6.35 27.99 19.47
CA HIS A 29 -6.17 26.66 20.03
C HIS A 29 -4.98 26.57 21.00
N LEU A 30 -3.90 27.31 20.72
CA LEU A 30 -2.61 27.22 21.41
C LEU A 30 -2.68 27.34 22.95
N PRO A 31 -3.45 28.27 23.55
CA PRO A 31 -3.54 28.37 25.02
C PRO A 31 -4.16 27.14 25.69
N GLY A 32 -4.99 26.38 24.97
CA GLY A 32 -5.70 25.21 25.49
C GLY A 32 -4.99 23.88 25.27
N CYS A 33 -3.83 23.85 24.61
CA CYS A 33 -3.17 22.63 24.19
C CYS A 33 -1.69 22.56 24.61
N VAL A 34 -1.41 21.82 25.68
CA VAL A 34 -0.05 21.65 26.23
C VAL A 34 0.88 20.96 25.23
N ALA A 35 0.37 20.01 24.43
CA ALA A 35 1.16 19.32 23.41
C ALA A 35 1.68 20.30 22.34
N CYS A 36 0.80 21.15 21.77
CA CYS A 36 1.20 22.17 20.80
C CYS A 36 2.14 23.22 21.41
N GLN A 37 2.00 23.55 22.69
CA GLN A 37 2.93 24.48 23.37
C GLN A 37 4.33 23.89 23.53
N ALA A 38 4.42 22.61 23.92
CA ALA A 38 5.70 21.91 24.06
C ALA A 38 6.41 21.78 22.71
N GLU A 39 5.68 21.30 21.68
CA GLU A 39 6.22 21.12 20.33
C GLU A 39 6.65 22.46 19.70
N LEU A 40 5.87 23.53 19.90
CA LEU A 40 6.27 24.87 19.46
C LEU A 40 7.55 25.35 20.16
N GLY A 41 7.76 24.98 21.43
CA GLY A 41 8.99 25.28 22.17
C GLY A 41 10.22 24.58 21.58
N GLU A 42 10.08 23.31 21.22
CA GLU A 42 11.15 22.53 20.57
C GLU A 42 11.50 23.07 19.18
N LEU A 43 10.48 23.44 18.39
CA LEU A 43 10.65 23.91 17.02
C LEU A 43 11.21 25.33 16.91
N ARG A 44 11.02 26.20 17.92
CA ARG A 44 11.56 27.56 17.92
C ARG A 44 13.08 27.59 17.76
N GLY A 45 13.80 26.69 18.43
CA GLY A 45 15.25 26.60 18.30
C GLY A 45 15.70 26.24 16.88
N ILE A 46 14.95 25.37 16.20
CA ILE A 46 15.24 24.99 14.81
C ILE A 46 14.85 26.12 13.86
N ALA A 47 13.68 26.74 14.04
CA ALA A 47 13.20 27.84 13.22
C ALA A 47 14.18 29.03 13.26
N GLU A 48 14.73 29.37 14.44
CA GLU A 48 15.76 30.41 14.59
C GLU A 48 17.06 30.06 13.85
N THR A 49 17.48 28.80 13.81
CA THR A 49 18.67 28.40 13.03
C THR A 49 18.45 28.44 11.51
N LEU A 50 17.20 28.29 11.07
CA LEU A 50 16.83 28.35 9.66
C LEU A 50 16.53 29.79 9.20
N ASP A 51 16.34 30.71 10.14
CA ASP A 51 16.11 32.12 9.84
C ASP A 51 17.35 32.72 9.15
N GLY A 52 17.15 33.32 7.97
CA GLY A 52 18.22 33.84 7.13
C GLY A 52 18.89 32.82 6.18
N ILE A 53 18.50 31.55 6.20
CA ILE A 53 18.83 30.62 5.09
C ILE A 53 17.91 30.97 3.93
N GLY A 54 18.41 31.80 3.02
CA GLY A 54 17.72 32.12 1.77
C GLY A 54 17.49 30.88 0.91
N PRO A 55 16.63 30.98 -0.12
CA PRO A 55 16.38 29.87 -1.03
C PRO A 55 17.71 29.28 -1.50
N ILE A 56 17.87 27.96 -1.34
CA ILE A 56 18.98 27.25 -1.96
C ILE A 56 18.80 27.45 -3.45
N ALA A 57 19.68 28.21 -4.09
CA ALA A 57 19.58 28.50 -5.51
C ALA A 57 19.51 27.17 -6.26
N GLU A 58 18.40 26.93 -6.96
CA GLU A 58 18.32 25.81 -7.86
C GLU A 58 19.40 25.99 -8.94
N PRO A 59 20.13 24.92 -9.32
CA PRO A 59 21.10 25.02 -10.40
C PRO A 59 20.39 25.57 -11.64
N ALA A 60 20.99 26.56 -12.30
CA ALA A 60 20.40 27.29 -13.43
C ALA A 60 19.99 26.39 -14.62
N ASP A 61 20.43 25.13 -14.62
CA ASP A 61 20.14 24.10 -15.63
C ASP A 61 19.09 23.06 -15.17
N ALA A 62 18.39 23.28 -14.06
CA ALA A 62 17.26 22.43 -13.67
C ALA A 62 16.13 22.54 -14.71
N PRO A 63 15.62 21.43 -15.28
CA PRO A 63 14.46 21.46 -16.14
C PRO A 63 13.30 22.10 -15.39
N ALA A 64 12.71 23.15 -15.94
CA ALA A 64 11.58 23.84 -15.33
C ALA A 64 10.51 22.82 -14.92
N ALA A 65 10.21 22.76 -13.62
CA ALA A 65 9.12 21.94 -13.13
C ALA A 65 7.83 22.35 -13.87
N PRO A 66 7.01 21.38 -14.34
CA PRO A 66 5.74 21.72 -14.95
C PRO A 66 4.91 22.54 -13.95
N PRO A 67 4.21 23.59 -14.42
CA PRO A 67 3.42 24.43 -13.53
C PRO A 67 2.43 23.55 -12.74
N PRO A 68 2.24 23.82 -11.44
CA PRO A 68 1.29 23.07 -10.64
C PRO A 68 -0.10 23.15 -11.31
N PRO A 69 -0.84 22.04 -11.40
CA PRO A 69 -2.14 22.04 -12.04
C PRO A 69 -3.06 23.00 -11.29
N GLU A 70 -3.79 23.85 -12.04
CA GLU A 70 -4.64 24.87 -11.44
C GLU A 70 -5.65 24.27 -10.45
N PRO A 71 -5.90 24.93 -9.30
CA PRO A 71 -6.74 24.41 -8.21
C PRO A 71 -8.19 24.08 -8.64
N ALA A 72 -8.65 24.66 -9.76
CA ALA A 72 -9.93 24.33 -10.38
C ALA A 72 -10.01 22.85 -10.83
N VAL A 73 -8.93 22.27 -11.35
CA VAL A 73 -8.92 20.90 -11.89
C VAL A 73 -9.04 19.88 -10.76
N VAL A 74 -8.37 20.12 -9.63
CA VAL A 74 -8.43 19.23 -8.45
C VAL A 74 -9.82 19.26 -7.81
N SER A 75 -10.42 20.46 -7.69
CA SER A 75 -11.76 20.61 -7.12
C SER A 75 -12.87 20.07 -8.05
N ASP A 76 -12.68 20.13 -9.37
CA ASP A 76 -13.58 19.51 -10.35
C ASP A 76 -13.54 17.97 -10.29
N LEU A 77 -12.36 17.36 -10.14
CA LEU A 77 -12.22 15.91 -9.99
C LEU A 77 -12.89 15.41 -8.69
N LEU A 78 -12.75 16.15 -7.58
CA LEU A 78 -13.43 15.87 -6.32
C LEU A 78 -14.95 16.03 -6.45
N ARG A 79 -15.43 17.10 -7.07
CA ARG A 79 -16.87 17.31 -7.33
C ARG A 79 -17.43 16.22 -8.24
N GLN A 80 -16.66 15.75 -9.22
CA GLN A 80 -17.06 14.65 -10.11
C GLN A 80 -17.08 13.30 -9.38
N ARG A 81 -16.12 13.04 -8.48
CA ARG A 81 -16.13 11.86 -7.59
C ARG A 81 -17.38 11.84 -6.72
N ILE A 82 -17.70 12.95 -6.03
CA ILE A 82 -18.87 13.07 -5.15
C ILE A 82 -20.18 12.88 -5.92
N ARG A 83 -20.30 13.45 -7.13
CA ARG A 83 -21.48 13.28 -8.00
C ARG A 83 -21.65 11.82 -8.42
N ARG A 84 -20.56 11.12 -8.75
CA ARG A 84 -20.57 9.70 -9.14
C ARG A 84 -20.97 8.81 -7.96
N GLU A 85 -20.43 9.08 -6.78
CA GLU A 85 -20.78 8.40 -5.52
C GLU A 85 -22.27 8.51 -5.20
N ARG A 86 -22.83 9.73 -5.31
CA ARG A 86 -24.25 10.01 -5.09
C ARG A 86 -25.14 9.31 -6.12
N ARG A 87 -24.74 9.32 -7.39
CA ARG A 87 -25.50 8.65 -8.46
C ARG A 87 -25.53 7.14 -8.24
N HIS A 88 -24.40 6.52 -7.90
CA HIS A 88 -24.34 5.10 -7.55
C HIS A 88 -25.15 4.73 -6.30
N ARG A 89 -25.21 5.60 -5.27
CA ARG A 89 -26.12 5.41 -4.13
C ARG A 89 -27.60 5.50 -4.54
N SER A 90 -27.97 6.48 -5.36
CA SER A 90 -29.36 6.66 -5.82
C SER A 90 -29.85 5.51 -6.70
N THR A 91 -29.00 5.00 -7.60
CA THR A 91 -29.33 3.85 -8.45
C THR A 91 -29.44 2.56 -7.63
N ARG A 92 -28.62 2.40 -6.59
CA ARG A 92 -28.72 1.27 -5.65
C ARG A 92 -29.98 1.35 -4.78
N ALA A 93 -30.41 2.55 -4.38
CA ALA A 93 -31.65 2.76 -3.64
C ALA A 93 -32.90 2.43 -4.49
N LEU A 94 -32.90 2.84 -5.76
CA LEU A 94 -33.97 2.48 -6.71
C LEU A 94 -33.99 0.98 -7.04
N ALA A 95 -32.82 0.35 -7.19
CA ALA A 95 -32.73 -1.11 -7.37
C ALA A 95 -33.22 -1.88 -6.13
N ALA A 96 -32.99 -1.36 -4.92
CA ALA A 96 -33.50 -1.95 -3.67
C ALA A 96 -35.03 -1.84 -3.56
N ALA A 97 -35.63 -0.75 -4.07
CA ALA A 97 -37.08 -0.58 -4.10
C ALA A 97 -37.77 -1.53 -5.10
N ALA A 98 -37.14 -1.81 -6.25
CA ALA A 98 -37.64 -2.78 -7.23
C ALA A 98 -37.59 -4.23 -6.70
N ALA A 99 -36.59 -4.58 -5.88
CA ALA A 99 -36.48 -5.90 -5.27
C ALA A 99 -37.56 -6.20 -4.20
N GLY A 100 -38.09 -5.15 -3.54
CA GLY A 100 -39.18 -5.31 -2.55
C GLY A 100 -40.51 -5.78 -3.17
N VAL A 101 -40.76 -5.43 -4.44
CA VAL A 101 -41.99 -5.85 -5.15
C VAL A 101 -41.86 -7.30 -5.66
N VAL A 102 -40.65 -7.78 -5.96
CA VAL A 102 -40.40 -9.16 -6.41
C VAL A 102 -40.48 -10.16 -5.26
N LEU A 103 -40.07 -9.76 -4.04
CA LEU A 103 -40.03 -10.65 -2.87
C LEU A 103 -41.40 -11.04 -2.30
N LEU A 104 -42.49 -10.39 -2.71
CA LEU A 104 -43.86 -10.82 -2.37
C LEU A 104 -44.49 -11.78 -3.40
N GLY A 105 -43.87 -11.96 -4.58
CA GLY A 105 -44.40 -12.82 -5.65
C GLY A 105 -43.66 -14.13 -5.90
N GLY A 106 -42.50 -14.34 -5.28
CA GLY A 106 -41.57 -15.42 -5.63
C GLY A 106 -41.40 -16.52 -4.57
N ALA A 107 -42.47 -16.95 -3.91
CA ALA A 107 -42.42 -18.09 -3.02
C ALA A 107 -42.55 -19.41 -3.81
N VAL A 108 -41.50 -19.84 -4.53
CA VAL A 108 -41.17 -21.25 -4.85
C VAL A 108 -39.74 -21.30 -5.43
N GLY A 109 -38.86 -22.08 -4.81
CA GLY A 109 -37.75 -22.73 -5.51
C GLY A 109 -36.33 -22.23 -5.24
N THR A 110 -35.57 -23.09 -4.55
CA THR A 110 -34.11 -23.23 -4.58
C THR A 110 -33.27 -22.20 -3.82
N GLY A 111 -32.48 -22.73 -2.88
CA GLY A 111 -31.64 -21.98 -1.97
C GLY A 111 -30.39 -21.41 -2.64
N TYR A 112 -30.11 -20.16 -2.30
CA TYR A 112 -28.77 -19.58 -2.31
C TYR A 112 -28.63 -18.72 -1.06
N THR A 113 -27.79 -19.15 -0.13
CA THR A 113 -27.35 -18.30 0.98
C THR A 113 -26.33 -17.30 0.43
N LEU A 114 -26.79 -16.16 -0.03
CA LEU A 114 -25.96 -14.97 -0.23
C LEU A 114 -25.80 -14.28 1.12
N GLY A 115 -24.71 -14.62 1.81
CA GLY A 115 -24.22 -13.90 2.96
C GLY A 115 -23.97 -12.44 2.59
N ALA A 116 -24.71 -11.57 3.24
CA ALA A 116 -24.52 -10.13 3.17
C ALA A 116 -23.48 -9.73 4.21
N ASP A 117 -22.26 -9.38 3.79
CA ASP A 117 -21.33 -8.67 4.65
C ASP A 117 -21.32 -7.18 4.31
N ARG A 118 -22.10 -6.46 5.11
CA ARG A 118 -22.02 -5.02 5.31
C ARG A 118 -21.42 -4.84 6.71
N GLY A 119 -20.14 -4.46 6.78
CA GLY A 119 -19.50 -4.14 8.06
C GLY A 119 -18.05 -3.74 7.88
N GLY A 120 -17.78 -2.44 7.83
CA GLY A 120 -16.42 -1.95 8.03
C GLY A 120 -16.07 -2.03 9.51
N THR A 121 -15.02 -2.78 9.84
CA THR A 121 -14.22 -2.64 11.07
C THR A 121 -12.97 -3.51 10.96
N ALA A 122 -11.81 -2.92 11.27
CA ALA A 122 -10.52 -3.55 11.59
C ALA A 122 -9.86 -4.46 10.53
N ALA A 123 -9.02 -3.83 9.69
CA ALA A 123 -7.98 -4.52 8.94
C ALA A 123 -6.86 -4.98 9.90
N SER A 124 -7.00 -6.16 10.50
CA SER A 124 -5.90 -6.92 11.14
C SER A 124 -6.42 -8.25 11.72
N ALA A 125 -6.86 -9.18 10.86
CA ALA A 125 -7.04 -10.59 11.24
C ALA A 125 -7.04 -11.62 10.08
N ASP A 126 -7.01 -11.23 8.79
CA ASP A 126 -7.16 -12.17 7.66
C ASP A 126 -6.12 -12.04 6.53
N ALA A 127 -4.96 -11.44 6.79
CA ALA A 127 -3.88 -11.37 5.80
C ALA A 127 -3.34 -12.77 5.41
N ASP A 128 -3.30 -13.69 6.40
CA ASP A 128 -2.89 -15.08 6.19
C ASP A 128 -3.97 -15.90 5.46
N GLY A 129 -5.25 -15.66 5.75
CA GLY A 129 -6.38 -16.34 5.08
C GLY A 129 -6.43 -16.03 3.58
N GLY A 130 -6.26 -14.76 3.21
CA GLY A 130 -6.22 -14.33 1.81
C GLY A 130 -5.01 -14.85 1.04
N THR A 131 -3.84 -14.88 1.69
CA THR A 131 -2.60 -15.41 1.09
C THR A 131 -2.69 -16.92 0.91
N ALA A 132 -3.16 -17.65 1.93
CA ALA A 132 -3.36 -19.09 1.88
C ALA A 132 -4.43 -19.51 0.86
N ALA A 133 -5.52 -18.75 0.73
CA ALA A 133 -6.52 -18.99 -0.31
C ALA A 133 -5.92 -18.84 -1.71
N LEU A 134 -5.15 -17.78 -1.96
CA LEU A 134 -4.49 -17.58 -3.25
C LEU A 134 -3.47 -18.69 -3.55
N LEU A 135 -2.70 -19.14 -2.55
CA LEU A 135 -1.77 -20.28 -2.66
C LEU A 135 -2.46 -21.64 -2.90
N ARG A 136 -3.77 -21.76 -2.66
CA ARG A 136 -4.55 -22.96 -2.98
C ARG A 136 -5.23 -22.87 -4.34
N ASP A 137 -5.86 -21.74 -4.62
CA ASP A 137 -6.84 -21.61 -5.71
C ASP A 137 -6.28 -20.86 -6.94
N GLY A 138 -5.13 -20.19 -6.81
CA GLY A 138 -4.48 -19.46 -7.91
C GLY A 138 -3.72 -20.35 -8.90
N GLN A 139 -3.25 -19.77 -10.00
CA GLN A 139 -2.29 -20.43 -10.89
C GLN A 139 -0.94 -20.50 -10.18
N ARG A 140 -0.43 -21.72 -9.94
CA ARG A 140 0.77 -21.95 -9.11
C ARG A 140 1.97 -22.36 -9.92
N LEU A 141 3.12 -21.86 -9.49
CA LEU A 141 4.44 -22.16 -10.03
C LEU A 141 5.37 -22.38 -8.85
N SER A 142 6.21 -23.41 -8.93
CA SER A 142 7.15 -23.72 -7.85
C SER A 142 8.54 -24.00 -8.40
N ALA A 143 9.56 -23.62 -7.65
CA ALA A 143 10.95 -23.93 -7.96
C ALA A 143 11.75 -24.17 -6.68
N THR A 144 12.90 -24.84 -6.83
CA THR A 144 13.90 -25.00 -5.78
C THR A 144 15.27 -24.66 -6.35
N ASP A 145 16.02 -23.82 -5.65
CA ASP A 145 17.40 -23.51 -5.99
C ASP A 145 18.33 -24.67 -5.58
N ALA A 146 19.13 -25.18 -6.52
CA ALA A 146 19.94 -26.37 -6.30
C ALA A 146 21.13 -26.14 -5.35
N GLY A 147 21.64 -24.91 -5.26
CA GLY A 147 22.80 -24.58 -4.42
C GLY A 147 22.42 -24.31 -2.97
N SER A 148 21.43 -23.45 -2.76
CA SER A 148 20.99 -23.01 -1.42
C SER A 148 19.91 -23.91 -0.82
N GLY A 149 19.19 -24.65 -1.66
CA GLY A 149 18.02 -25.44 -1.26
C GLY A 149 16.78 -24.60 -0.98
N VAL A 150 16.79 -23.29 -1.26
CA VAL A 150 15.61 -22.42 -1.11
C VAL A 150 14.50 -22.95 -2.01
N THR A 151 13.33 -23.19 -1.44
CA THR A 151 12.14 -23.64 -2.18
C THR A 151 11.08 -22.56 -2.09
N GLY A 152 10.45 -22.26 -3.22
CA GLY A 152 9.38 -21.27 -3.28
C GLY A 152 8.23 -21.67 -4.18
N THR A 153 7.04 -21.21 -3.80
CA THR A 153 5.82 -21.32 -4.59
C THR A 153 5.23 -19.92 -4.77
N VAL A 154 4.98 -19.57 -6.03
CA VAL A 154 4.23 -18.37 -6.40
C VAL A 154 2.86 -18.80 -6.87
N ALA A 155 1.82 -18.13 -6.36
CA ALA A 155 0.46 -18.27 -6.86
C ALA A 155 -0.04 -16.93 -7.37
N MET A 156 -0.72 -16.92 -8.51
CA MET A 156 -1.22 -15.68 -9.09
C MET A 156 -2.69 -15.78 -9.49
N GLN A 157 -3.35 -14.63 -9.47
CA GLN A 157 -4.73 -14.49 -9.92
C GLN A 157 -4.86 -13.22 -10.76
N ASP A 158 -5.48 -13.36 -11.93
CA ASP A 158 -5.78 -12.23 -12.80
C ASP A 158 -6.78 -11.27 -12.15
N LYS A 159 -6.52 -9.97 -12.34
CA LYS A 159 -7.34 -8.86 -11.86
C LYS A 159 -7.45 -7.81 -12.97
N ALA A 160 -8.51 -7.02 -12.92
CA ALA A 160 -8.69 -5.93 -13.89
C ALA A 160 -7.51 -4.94 -13.92
N TRP A 161 -6.79 -4.80 -12.80
CA TRP A 161 -5.63 -3.93 -12.65
C TRP A 161 -4.27 -4.62 -12.89
N GLY A 162 -4.23 -5.94 -13.17
CA GLY A 162 -2.98 -6.70 -13.31
C GLY A 162 -3.05 -8.06 -12.61
N SER A 163 -2.03 -8.40 -11.83
CA SER A 163 -1.94 -9.70 -11.13
C SER A 163 -1.83 -9.52 -9.62
N ARG A 164 -2.70 -10.23 -8.88
CA ARG A 164 -2.52 -10.46 -7.44
C ARG A 164 -1.63 -11.69 -7.26
N ILE A 165 -0.58 -11.56 -6.47
CA ILE A 165 0.46 -12.59 -6.33
C ILE A 165 0.65 -12.94 -4.86
N ALA A 166 0.66 -14.23 -4.54
CA ALA A 166 1.12 -14.76 -3.27
C ALA A 166 2.45 -15.49 -3.46
N LEU A 167 3.31 -15.41 -2.45
CA LEU A 167 4.59 -16.09 -2.37
C LEU A 167 4.66 -16.88 -1.07
N GLU A 168 5.06 -18.13 -1.18
CA GLU A 168 5.51 -18.96 -0.07
C GLU A 168 7.00 -19.30 -0.27
N LEU A 169 7.82 -19.15 0.78
CA LEU A 169 9.23 -19.51 0.79
C LEU A 169 9.62 -20.35 2.00
N THR A 170 10.54 -21.28 1.80
CA THR A 170 11.16 -22.10 2.84
C THR A 170 12.66 -22.21 2.64
N LYS A 171 13.38 -22.59 3.71
CA LYS A 171 14.84 -22.76 3.75
C LYS A 171 15.63 -21.48 3.46
N VAL A 172 15.07 -20.32 3.80
CA VAL A 172 15.72 -19.02 3.62
C VAL A 172 16.48 -18.65 4.89
N ARG A 173 17.80 -18.47 4.78
CA ARG A 173 18.68 -18.07 5.90
C ARG A 173 18.86 -16.56 5.92
N GLY A 174 18.62 -15.93 7.06
CA GLY A 174 18.89 -14.50 7.28
C GLY A 174 20.23 -14.24 7.96
N PRO A 175 20.55 -12.96 8.27
CA PRO A 175 19.74 -11.79 7.97
C PRO A 175 19.86 -11.34 6.52
N LEU A 176 18.73 -11.00 5.88
CA LEU A 176 18.68 -10.47 4.51
C LEU A 176 17.58 -9.41 4.39
N GLU A 177 17.71 -8.48 3.46
CA GLU A 177 16.57 -7.76 2.89
C GLU A 177 16.31 -8.34 1.50
N CYS A 178 15.05 -8.64 1.19
CA CYS A 178 14.66 -9.33 -0.02
C CYS A 178 13.50 -8.62 -0.73
N GLU A 179 13.40 -8.86 -2.03
CA GLU A 179 12.26 -8.49 -2.85
C GLU A 179 11.83 -9.64 -3.77
N LEU A 180 10.54 -9.65 -4.12
CA LEU A 180 9.96 -10.48 -5.14
C LEU A 180 9.81 -9.61 -6.39
N VAL A 181 10.38 -10.05 -7.49
CA VAL A 181 10.37 -9.36 -8.77
C VAL A 181 9.64 -10.22 -9.79
N ALA A 182 8.64 -9.66 -10.45
CA ALA A 182 8.08 -10.23 -11.67
C ALA A 182 8.88 -9.71 -12.86
N VAL A 183 9.41 -10.61 -13.69
CA VAL A 183 10.12 -10.24 -14.92
C VAL A 183 9.18 -10.46 -16.10
N ASP A 184 8.94 -9.42 -16.89
CA ASP A 184 8.07 -9.54 -18.06
C ASP A 184 8.76 -10.29 -19.22
N ARG A 185 8.02 -10.56 -20.31
CA ARG A 185 8.58 -11.20 -21.51
C ARG A 185 9.61 -10.36 -22.26
N ALA A 186 9.69 -9.06 -22.00
CA ALA A 186 10.74 -8.18 -22.53
C ALA A 186 11.97 -8.12 -21.61
N GLY A 187 11.97 -8.83 -20.48
CA GLY A 187 13.07 -8.86 -19.53
C GLY A 187 13.07 -7.71 -18.51
N ARG A 188 12.04 -6.84 -18.49
CA ARG A 188 11.96 -5.75 -17.52
C ARG A 188 11.51 -6.28 -16.15
N ALA A 189 12.13 -5.76 -15.11
CA ALA A 189 11.88 -6.13 -13.72
C ALA A 189 10.80 -5.23 -13.09
N HIS A 190 9.83 -5.84 -12.41
CA HIS A 190 8.75 -5.15 -11.70
C HIS A 190 8.66 -5.70 -10.27
N THR A 191 8.97 -4.87 -9.26
CA THR A 191 8.90 -5.28 -7.86
C THR A 191 7.46 -5.48 -7.42
N VAL A 192 7.18 -6.66 -6.85
CA VAL A 192 5.86 -7.10 -6.37
C VAL A 192 5.69 -6.85 -4.87
N ALA A 193 6.74 -7.13 -4.10
CA ALA A 193 6.79 -6.96 -2.65
C ALA A 193 8.25 -6.95 -2.16
N GLY A 194 8.50 -6.28 -1.02
CA GLY A 194 9.78 -6.31 -0.31
C GLY A 194 9.58 -6.72 1.15
N TRP A 195 10.57 -7.41 1.73
CA TRP A 195 10.53 -7.87 3.12
C TRP A 195 11.94 -8.06 3.70
N ALA A 196 12.02 -8.19 5.03
CA ALA A 196 13.23 -8.59 5.73
C ALA A 196 13.17 -10.08 6.10
N VAL A 197 14.32 -10.74 6.06
CA VAL A 197 14.54 -12.08 6.62
C VAL A 197 15.32 -11.90 7.93
N PRO A 198 14.74 -12.21 9.10
CA PRO A 198 15.43 -12.10 10.38
C PRO A 198 16.55 -13.16 10.48
N ALA A 199 17.47 -13.00 11.44
CA ALA A 199 18.58 -13.94 11.64
C ALA A 199 18.13 -15.39 11.82
N ALA A 200 16.95 -15.63 12.41
CA ALA A 200 16.37 -16.96 12.57
C ALA A 200 15.94 -17.62 11.24
N GLY A 201 15.75 -16.85 10.18
CA GLY A 201 15.32 -17.32 8.86
C GLY A 201 13.90 -17.91 8.84
N TYR A 202 13.54 -18.50 7.69
CA TYR A 202 12.23 -19.10 7.43
C TYR A 202 12.37 -20.55 6.96
N GLY A 203 11.57 -21.46 7.55
CA GLY A 203 11.50 -22.86 7.14
C GLY A 203 12.82 -23.63 7.27
N LEU A 204 13.61 -23.28 8.29
CA LEU A 204 14.80 -24.02 8.72
C LEU A 204 14.43 -25.00 9.84
N PRO A 205 15.17 -26.12 10.01
CA PRO A 205 14.97 -27.03 11.14
C PRO A 205 15.05 -26.27 12.48
N GLY A 206 14.00 -26.39 13.31
CA GLY A 206 13.92 -25.70 14.60
C GLY A 206 13.51 -24.23 14.55
N SER A 207 13.18 -23.67 13.38
CA SER A 207 12.64 -22.31 13.29
C SER A 207 11.20 -22.24 13.81
N ALA A 208 10.89 -21.19 14.59
CA ALA A 208 9.53 -20.89 15.03
C ALA A 208 8.61 -20.50 13.86
N GLN A 209 9.17 -20.15 12.70
CA GLN A 209 8.44 -19.76 11.50
C GLN A 209 8.68 -20.81 10.40
N PRO A 210 7.74 -21.75 10.20
CA PRO A 210 7.95 -22.90 9.31
C PRO A 210 8.04 -22.52 7.82
N ARG A 211 7.61 -21.31 7.47
CA ARG A 211 7.68 -20.71 6.13
C ARG A 211 7.47 -19.20 6.22
N LEU A 212 7.88 -18.50 5.17
CA LEU A 212 7.41 -17.15 4.87
C LEU A 212 6.21 -17.26 3.95
N ALA A 213 5.12 -16.54 4.24
CA ALA A 213 4.01 -16.33 3.33
C ALA A 213 3.74 -14.83 3.23
N LEU A 214 3.61 -14.32 2.01
CA LEU A 214 3.28 -12.92 1.76
C LEU A 214 2.48 -12.76 0.47
N GLN A 215 1.93 -11.57 0.28
CA GLN A 215 1.17 -11.22 -0.90
C GLN A 215 1.55 -9.83 -1.40
N GLY A 216 1.54 -9.65 -2.72
CA GLY A 216 1.74 -8.37 -3.40
C GLY A 216 0.94 -8.31 -4.70
N GLY A 217 1.32 -7.37 -5.57
CA GLY A 217 0.72 -7.25 -6.89
C GLY A 217 1.61 -6.55 -7.90
N THR A 218 1.25 -6.67 -9.18
CA THR A 218 1.90 -5.99 -10.31
C THR A 218 0.84 -5.60 -11.34
N ALA A 219 1.11 -4.57 -12.14
CA ALA A 219 0.25 -4.18 -13.26
C ALA A 219 0.28 -5.20 -14.41
N LEU A 220 1.31 -6.07 -14.46
CA LEU A 220 1.40 -7.13 -15.45
C LEU A 220 0.26 -8.14 -15.30
N ARG A 221 -0.28 -8.61 -16.42
CA ARG A 221 -1.17 -9.77 -16.50
C ARG A 221 -0.38 -11.07 -16.34
N PRO A 222 -0.99 -12.18 -15.88
CA PRO A 222 -0.29 -13.46 -15.72
C PRO A 222 0.47 -13.90 -16.98
N GLY A 223 -0.16 -13.75 -18.15
CA GLY A 223 0.44 -14.08 -19.45
C GLY A 223 1.55 -13.14 -19.92
N GLU A 224 1.83 -12.03 -19.24
CA GLU A 224 2.92 -11.10 -19.59
C GLU A 224 4.19 -11.38 -18.78
N ILE A 225 4.08 -12.21 -17.73
CA ILE A 225 5.18 -12.57 -16.83
C ILE A 225 5.92 -13.77 -17.42
N SER A 226 7.26 -13.68 -17.51
CA SER A 226 8.13 -14.77 -17.95
C SER A 226 8.68 -15.61 -16.80
N ARG A 227 8.94 -14.97 -15.66
CA ARG A 227 9.42 -15.62 -14.43
C ARG A 227 9.29 -14.67 -13.24
N PHE A 228 9.40 -15.25 -12.05
CA PHE A 228 9.61 -14.53 -10.82
C PHE A 228 11.03 -14.74 -10.30
N GLU A 229 11.58 -13.73 -9.66
CA GLU A 229 12.86 -13.80 -8.99
C GLU A 229 12.72 -13.30 -7.55
N VAL A 230 13.26 -14.06 -6.61
CA VAL A 230 13.49 -13.59 -5.24
C VAL A 230 14.91 -13.07 -5.19
N ARG A 231 15.08 -11.78 -4.92
CA ARG A 231 16.39 -11.10 -4.92
C ARG A 231 16.69 -10.55 -3.55
N THR A 232 17.96 -10.50 -3.17
CA THR A 232 18.41 -9.69 -2.05
C THR A 232 18.57 -8.24 -2.50
N THR A 233 18.19 -7.29 -1.65
CA THR A 233 18.53 -5.88 -1.83
C THR A 233 19.86 -5.62 -1.12
N GLY A 234 20.75 -4.86 -1.77
CA GLY A 234 22.16 -4.73 -1.35
C GLY A 234 22.44 -4.01 -0.02
N ARG A 235 21.44 -3.80 0.84
CA ARG A 235 21.63 -3.20 2.18
C ARG A 235 22.23 -4.18 3.19
N ALA A 236 22.05 -5.48 3.01
CA ALA A 236 22.65 -6.50 3.88
C ALA A 236 24.00 -6.99 3.33
N ALA A 237 24.90 -7.43 4.22
CA ALA A 237 26.23 -7.92 3.88
C ALA A 237 26.16 -9.08 2.85
N GLY A 238 26.46 -8.78 1.58
CA GLY A 238 26.41 -9.77 0.49
C GLY A 238 25.99 -9.24 -0.88
N GLY A 239 25.52 -7.99 -0.98
CA GLY A 239 25.15 -7.37 -2.25
C GLY A 239 23.84 -7.91 -2.83
N ALA A 240 23.44 -7.38 -3.99
CA ALA A 240 22.24 -7.82 -4.70
C ALA A 240 22.51 -9.16 -5.43
N ARG A 241 21.75 -10.20 -5.09
CA ARG A 241 21.81 -11.52 -5.74
C ARG A 241 20.43 -12.17 -5.83
N THR A 242 20.24 -13.02 -6.82
CA THR A 242 19.02 -13.83 -6.94
C THR A 242 19.13 -15.09 -6.08
N LEU A 243 18.18 -15.30 -5.18
CA LEU A 243 18.07 -16.47 -4.30
C LEU A 243 17.26 -17.61 -4.91
N LEU A 244 16.25 -17.26 -5.71
CA LEU A 244 15.36 -18.22 -6.35
C LEU A 244 14.81 -17.63 -7.64
N THR A 245 14.75 -18.45 -8.68
CA THR A 245 14.03 -18.12 -9.93
C THR A 245 12.90 -19.13 -10.13
N VAL A 246 11.69 -18.64 -10.34
CA VAL A 246 10.47 -19.45 -10.59
C VAL A 246 9.96 -19.14 -12.00
N PRO A 247 10.15 -20.03 -12.99
CA PRO A 247 9.64 -19.82 -14.35
C PRO A 247 8.12 -19.84 -14.39
N ALA A 248 7.52 -19.00 -15.25
CA ALA A 248 6.07 -18.81 -15.39
C ALA A 248 5.47 -19.40 -16.66
#